data_AF-A0A8T4MYH6-F1
#
_entry.id   AF-A0A8T4MYH6-F1
#
_cell.length_a   1.000
_cell.length_b   1.000
_cell.length_c   1.000
_cell.angle_alpha   90.00
_cell.angle_beta   90.00
_cell.angle_gamma   90.00
#
_symmetry.space_group_name_H-M   'P 1'
#
loop_
_entity.id
_entity.type
_entity.pdbx_description
1 polymer ?
#
loop_
_entity_poly.entity_id
_entity_poly.type
_entity_poly.pdbx_seq_one_letter_code
_entity_poly.pdbx_strand_id
1 'polypeptide(L)'
;MKINDMPKIECPFVRELINGNYIVTNKIAEGYEWVFKDDSVMAIEKLHGTNVSIVIVEGTVIQVYNRTERIPFITKGKKWIIESLLNSKERGYLEFLGDGQHFGELIGPKVNGNPYKLKEHLWIPFKIFAQKHLKYKSWGKYPKDFETISNWFKELIPLYASMQGDREGFVEGIVFTHPDGRMAKLRKNMFDWHKKENNEE
;
A
#
# COMPACT_ATOMS: atom_id res chain seq x y z
N MET A 1 -13.27 22.45 0.05
CA MET A 1 -12.58 21.32 0.71
C MET A 1 -11.08 21.60 0.74
N LYS A 2 -10.38 21.32 1.85
CA LYS A 2 -8.91 21.41 1.93
C LYS A 2 -8.29 20.19 1.23
N ILE A 3 -7.34 20.44 0.32
CA ILE A 3 -6.56 19.38 -0.32
C ILE A 3 -5.40 19.02 0.60
N ASN A 4 -5.17 17.73 0.80
CA ASN A 4 -4.09 17.20 1.62
C ASN A 4 -3.17 16.32 0.79
N ASP A 5 -1.89 16.29 1.13
CA ASP A 5 -0.98 15.29 0.59
C ASP A 5 -1.10 13.99 1.38
N MET A 6 -0.75 12.87 0.74
CA MET A 6 -0.63 11.60 1.45
C MET A 6 0.51 11.73 2.47
N PRO A 7 0.25 11.54 3.78
CA PRO A 7 1.29 11.65 4.77
C PRO A 7 2.37 10.59 4.53
N LYS A 8 3.62 10.94 4.85
CA LYS A 8 4.70 9.95 4.85
C LYS A 8 4.40 8.93 5.94
N ILE A 9 4.18 7.68 5.53
CA ILE A 9 3.95 6.57 6.45
C ILE A 9 5.31 6.02 6.92
N GLU A 10 5.49 5.89 8.23
CA GLU A 10 6.72 5.41 8.87
C GLU A 10 6.60 3.96 9.35
N CYS A 11 7.74 3.39 9.76
CA CYS A 11 7.84 2.02 10.25
C CYS A 11 7.43 1.92 11.73
N PRO A 12 6.64 0.90 12.13
CA PRO A 12 6.26 0.73 13.54
C PRO A 12 7.39 0.17 14.41
N PHE A 13 8.51 -0.24 13.82
CA PHE A 13 9.72 -0.67 14.51
C PHE A 13 10.85 0.35 14.31
N VAL A 14 11.76 0.43 15.29
CA VAL A 14 13.03 1.14 15.15
C VAL A 14 13.86 0.46 14.08
N ARG A 15 14.50 1.26 13.22
CA ARG A 15 15.38 0.78 12.15
C ARG A 15 16.80 1.24 12.37
N GLU A 16 17.75 0.36 12.08
CA GLU A 16 19.20 0.63 12.14
C GLU A 16 19.82 0.53 10.74
N LEU A 17 20.84 1.34 10.47
CA LEU A 17 21.55 1.32 9.20
C LEU A 17 22.63 0.22 9.25
N ILE A 18 22.38 -0.89 8.57
CA ILE A 18 23.30 -2.03 8.47
C ILE A 18 23.67 -2.21 6.99
N ASN A 19 24.97 -2.11 6.68
CA ASN A 19 25.49 -2.25 5.32
C ASN A 19 24.74 -1.37 4.29
N GLY A 20 24.43 -0.12 4.66
CA GLY A 20 23.73 0.83 3.78
C GLY A 20 22.21 0.61 3.67
N ASN A 21 21.62 -0.28 4.48
CA ASN A 21 20.18 -0.58 4.44
C ASN A 21 19.56 -0.37 5.82
N TYR A 22 18.34 0.17 5.85
CA TYR A 22 17.59 0.33 7.10
C TYR A 22 16.87 -0.97 7.44
N ILE A 23 17.40 -1.69 8.43
CA ILE A 23 16.89 -2.98 8.92
C ILE A 23 16.08 -2.75 10.20
N VAL A 24 14.93 -3.42 10.33
CA VAL A 24 14.11 -3.35 11.56
C VAL A 24 14.74 -4.12 12.70
N THR A 25 14.61 -3.57 13.90
CA THR A 25 14.93 -4.22 15.16
C THR A 25 13.65 -4.72 15.84
N ASN A 26 13.79 -5.49 16.92
CA ASN A 26 12.67 -5.91 17.75
C ASN A 26 12.09 -4.79 18.66
N LYS A 27 12.62 -3.56 18.59
CA LYS A 27 12.14 -2.42 19.37
C LYS A 27 11.01 -1.70 18.62
N ILE A 28 9.88 -1.51 19.29
CA ILE A 28 8.76 -0.70 18.78
C ILE A 28 9.20 0.76 18.73
N ALA A 29 8.88 1.46 17.65
CA ALA A 29 9.11 2.91 17.55
C ALA A 29 8.12 3.66 18.46
N GLU A 30 8.59 4.70 19.14
CA GLU A 30 7.77 5.50 20.04
C GLU A 30 6.48 5.99 19.36
N GLY A 31 5.33 5.75 19.99
CA GLY A 31 4.02 6.15 19.47
C GLY A 31 3.41 5.18 18.45
N TYR A 32 4.04 4.02 18.18
CA TYR A 32 3.53 2.98 17.30
C TYR A 32 3.00 1.74 18.02
N GLU A 33 2.91 1.76 19.36
CA GLU A 33 2.41 0.65 20.18
C GLU A 33 0.99 0.25 19.78
N TRP A 34 0.20 1.21 19.29
CA TRP A 34 -1.17 0.97 18.81
C TRP A 34 -1.24 -0.07 17.72
N VAL A 35 -0.21 -0.20 16.86
CA VAL A 35 -0.18 -1.23 15.81
C VAL A 35 -0.33 -2.62 16.41
N PHE A 36 0.32 -2.84 17.56
CA PHE A 36 0.43 -4.16 18.18
C PHE A 36 -0.57 -4.36 19.33
N LYS A 37 -1.02 -3.28 19.99
CA LYS A 37 -1.89 -3.37 21.18
C LYS A 37 -3.38 -3.20 20.88
N ASP A 38 -3.73 -2.55 19.77
CA ASP A 38 -5.12 -2.27 19.43
C ASP A 38 -5.64 -3.31 18.43
N ASP A 39 -6.83 -3.87 18.71
CA ASP A 39 -7.44 -4.92 17.90
C ASP A 39 -8.28 -4.37 16.74
N SER A 40 -8.52 -3.06 16.71
CA SER A 40 -9.16 -2.39 15.57
C SER A 40 -8.20 -2.18 14.38
N VAL A 41 -6.90 -2.40 14.58
CA VAL A 41 -5.88 -2.25 13.54
C VAL A 41 -6.08 -3.30 12.45
N MET A 42 -6.11 -2.82 11.21
CA MET A 42 -6.11 -3.67 10.02
C MET A 42 -4.71 -3.73 9.41
N ALA A 43 -4.26 -4.94 9.08
CA ALA A 43 -3.09 -5.16 8.23
C ALA A 43 -3.54 -5.30 6.77
N ILE A 44 -3.19 -4.33 5.93
CA ILE A 44 -3.53 -4.27 4.50
C ILE A 44 -2.27 -4.53 3.68
N GLU A 45 -2.33 -5.36 2.65
CA GLU A 45 -1.20 -5.54 1.73
C GLU A 45 -0.76 -4.19 1.15
N LYS A 46 0.54 -3.92 1.27
CA LYS A 46 1.15 -2.75 0.66
C LYS A 46 1.39 -3.05 -0.81
N LEU A 47 0.66 -2.34 -1.67
CA LEU A 47 0.93 -2.35 -3.10
C LEU A 47 2.19 -1.56 -3.46
N HIS A 48 2.88 -2.01 -4.51
CA HIS A 48 4.11 -1.43 -5.02
C HIS A 48 3.88 -0.58 -6.26
N GLY A 49 3.43 0.65 -6.04
CA GLY A 49 3.12 1.59 -7.10
C GLY A 49 3.50 3.01 -6.74
N THR A 50 2.72 3.96 -7.24
CA THR A 50 2.86 5.37 -6.88
C THR A 50 1.55 5.90 -6.34
N ASN A 51 1.63 6.77 -5.34
CA ASN A 51 0.45 7.39 -4.75
C ASN A 51 -0.18 8.36 -5.74
N VAL A 52 -1.50 8.21 -5.91
CA VAL A 52 -2.35 9.13 -6.67
C VAL A 52 -3.60 9.39 -5.84
N SER A 53 -4.05 10.64 -5.82
CA SER A 53 -5.32 11.01 -5.20
C SER A 53 -6.26 11.70 -6.18
N ILE A 54 -7.56 11.55 -5.92
CA ILE A 54 -8.63 12.19 -6.68
C ILE A 54 -9.52 12.99 -5.73
N VAL A 55 -10.14 14.04 -6.25
CA VAL A 55 -11.14 14.84 -5.55
C VAL A 55 -12.46 14.69 -6.26
N ILE A 56 -13.47 14.22 -5.53
CA ILE A 56 -14.84 14.05 -6.00
C ILE A 56 -15.71 15.15 -5.39
N VAL A 57 -16.48 15.82 -6.24
CA VAL A 57 -17.51 16.79 -5.85
C VAL A 57 -18.75 16.51 -6.69
N GLU A 58 -19.90 16.35 -6.03
CA GLU A 58 -21.18 15.99 -6.66
C GLU A 58 -21.04 14.74 -7.55
N GLY A 59 -20.33 13.73 -7.04
CA GLY A 59 -20.07 12.47 -7.75
C GLY A 59 -19.12 12.57 -8.95
N THR A 60 -18.54 13.75 -9.21
CA THR A 60 -17.63 13.99 -10.34
C THR A 60 -16.19 14.17 -9.88
N VAL A 61 -15.24 13.50 -10.54
CA VAL A 61 -13.80 13.73 -10.30
C VAL A 61 -13.40 15.08 -10.90
N ILE A 62 -13.15 16.07 -10.04
CA ILE A 62 -12.79 17.45 -10.45
C ILE A 62 -11.27 17.70 -10.44
N GLN A 63 -10.51 16.92 -9.68
CA GLN A 63 -9.06 17.07 -9.55
C GLN A 63 -8.39 15.71 -9.36
N VAL A 64 -7.18 15.59 -9.92
CA VAL A 64 -6.29 14.43 -9.78
C VAL A 64 -4.93 14.95 -9.36
N TYR A 65 -4.25 14.24 -8.47
CA TYR A 65 -2.93 14.59 -7.95
C TYR A 65 -2.02 13.37 -7.96
N ASN A 66 -0.74 13.57 -8.29
CA ASN A 66 0.30 12.65 -7.86
C ASN A 66 0.81 13.11 -6.47
N ARG A 67 1.94 12.56 -6.02
CA ARG A 67 2.51 12.91 -4.71
C ARG A 67 2.98 14.37 -4.57
N THR A 68 3.27 15.07 -5.66
CA THR A 68 3.93 16.39 -5.63
C THR A 68 3.14 17.50 -6.32
N GLU A 69 2.18 17.18 -7.18
CA GLU A 69 1.47 18.17 -7.99
C GLU A 69 0.09 17.69 -8.47
N ARG A 70 -0.73 18.66 -8.92
CA ARG A 70 -1.99 18.41 -9.62
C ARG A 70 -1.72 17.94 -11.05
N ILE A 71 -2.47 16.93 -11.49
CA ILE A 71 -2.44 16.37 -12.84
C ILE A 71 -3.65 16.88 -13.64
N PRO A 72 -3.44 17.68 -14.69
CA PRO A 72 -4.51 18.03 -15.62
C PRO A 72 -5.00 16.81 -16.41
N PHE A 73 -6.26 16.82 -16.81
CA PHE A 73 -6.84 15.75 -17.65
C PHE A 73 -6.09 15.62 -18.99
N ILE A 74 -5.87 16.75 -19.67
CA ILE A 74 -5.01 16.82 -20.86
C ILE A 74 -3.58 17.08 -20.38
N THR A 75 -2.73 16.06 -20.44
CA THR A 75 -1.36 16.14 -19.93
C THR A 75 -0.36 15.44 -20.86
N LYS A 76 0.85 15.99 -20.96
CA LYS A 76 1.97 15.37 -21.69
C LYS A 76 2.76 14.49 -20.73
N GLY A 77 2.99 13.23 -21.10
CA GLY A 77 3.84 12.29 -20.35
C GLY A 77 3.24 11.67 -19.08
N LYS A 78 2.09 12.18 -18.58
CA LYS A 78 1.42 11.65 -17.38
C LYS A 78 0.04 11.03 -17.66
N LYS A 79 -0.29 10.78 -18.94
CA LYS A 79 -1.59 10.23 -19.36
C LYS A 79 -1.96 8.91 -18.67
N TRP A 80 -0.97 8.09 -18.32
CA TRP A 80 -1.13 6.81 -17.64
C TRP A 80 -1.79 6.94 -16.25
N ILE A 81 -1.67 8.10 -15.61
CA ILE A 81 -2.38 8.41 -14.36
C ILE A 81 -3.89 8.51 -14.62
N ILE A 82 -4.28 9.23 -15.67
CA ILE A 82 -5.69 9.38 -16.06
C ILE A 82 -6.24 8.04 -16.59
N GLU A 83 -5.49 7.36 -17.47
CA GLU A 83 -5.84 6.02 -17.98
C GLU A 83 -6.10 5.04 -16.83
N SER A 84 -5.27 5.06 -15.77
CA SER A 84 -5.47 4.17 -14.62
C SER A 84 -6.81 4.35 -13.90
N LEU A 85 -7.30 5.59 -13.81
CA LEU A 85 -8.58 5.91 -13.18
C LEU A 85 -9.75 5.43 -14.04
N LEU A 86 -9.65 5.58 -15.36
CA LEU A 86 -10.65 5.10 -16.31
C LEU A 86 -10.74 3.56 -16.27
N ASN A 87 -9.61 2.87 -16.38
CA ASN A 87 -9.57 1.40 -16.31
C ASN A 87 -10.13 0.87 -14.98
N SER A 88 -9.83 1.57 -13.88
CA SER A 88 -10.32 1.19 -12.55
C SER A 88 -11.82 1.46 -12.40
N LYS A 89 -12.34 2.52 -13.02
CA LYS A 89 -13.77 2.81 -13.07
C LYS A 89 -14.52 1.72 -13.84
N GLU A 90 -14.00 1.29 -14.99
CA GLU A 90 -14.60 0.19 -15.79
C GLU A 90 -14.66 -1.14 -15.02
N ARG A 91 -13.72 -1.35 -14.10
CA ARG A 91 -13.68 -2.51 -13.19
C ARG A 91 -14.52 -2.35 -11.92
N GLY A 92 -15.22 -1.22 -11.76
CA GLY A 92 -16.03 -0.92 -10.58
C GLY A 92 -15.23 -0.54 -9.33
N TYR A 93 -13.92 -0.29 -9.43
CA TYR A 93 -13.08 -0.02 -8.25
C TYR A 93 -13.36 1.34 -7.62
N LEU A 94 -13.96 2.26 -8.37
CA LEU A 94 -14.35 3.58 -7.89
C LEU A 94 -15.81 3.62 -7.40
N GLU A 95 -16.54 2.51 -7.50
CA GLU A 95 -17.91 2.43 -6.98
C GLU A 95 -17.91 2.71 -5.47
N PHE A 96 -18.93 3.42 -5.00
CA PHE A 96 -19.10 3.81 -3.59
C PHE A 96 -18.11 4.85 -3.06
N LEU A 97 -17.24 5.44 -3.89
CA LEU A 97 -16.54 6.67 -3.50
C LEU A 97 -17.53 7.84 -3.47
N GLY A 98 -17.80 8.36 -2.28
CA GLY A 98 -18.55 9.61 -2.11
C GLY A 98 -17.69 10.84 -2.38
N ASP A 99 -18.28 12.02 -2.19
CA ASP A 99 -17.57 13.29 -2.26
C ASP A 99 -16.42 13.35 -1.25
N GLY A 100 -15.32 14.00 -1.66
CA GLY A 100 -14.11 14.10 -0.85
C GLY A 100 -12.83 13.83 -1.63
N GLN A 101 -11.71 13.90 -0.91
CA GLN A 101 -10.41 13.47 -1.43
C GLN A 101 -10.16 12.00 -1.09
N HIS A 102 -9.80 11.21 -2.09
CA HIS A 102 -9.52 9.78 -1.97
C HIS A 102 -8.11 9.46 -2.45
N PHE A 103 -7.39 8.67 -1.67
CA PHE A 103 -6.04 8.20 -1.99
C PHE A 103 -6.09 6.75 -2.45
N GLY A 104 -5.20 6.41 -3.38
CA GLY A 104 -5.00 5.06 -3.86
C GLY A 104 -3.60 4.87 -4.41
N GLU A 105 -3.29 3.62 -4.72
CA GLU A 105 -2.04 3.24 -5.36
C GLU A 105 -2.27 3.02 -6.84
N LEU A 106 -1.53 3.73 -7.69
CA LEU A 106 -1.44 3.41 -9.09
C LEU A 106 -0.36 2.35 -9.31
N ILE A 107 -0.76 1.21 -9.87
CA ILE A 107 0.11 0.09 -10.26
C ILE A 107 -0.05 -0.24 -11.74
N GLY A 108 0.96 -0.86 -12.36
CA GLY A 108 0.88 -1.34 -13.73
C GLY A 108 2.18 -1.16 -14.54
N PRO A 109 2.11 -1.28 -15.87
CA PRO A 109 3.27 -1.19 -16.76
C PRO A 109 4.17 0.02 -16.46
N LYS A 110 5.49 -0.18 -16.43
CA LYS A 110 6.49 0.89 -16.21
C LYS A 110 6.39 1.63 -14.87
N VAL A 111 5.48 1.23 -13.97
CA VAL A 111 5.39 1.75 -12.59
C VAL A 111 6.12 0.79 -11.67
N ASN A 112 7.25 1.25 -11.10
CA ASN A 112 8.11 0.47 -10.19
C ASN A 112 8.41 -0.96 -10.67
N GLY A 113 8.66 -1.15 -11.97
CA GLY A 113 8.97 -2.46 -12.55
C GLY A 113 7.78 -3.38 -12.79
N ASN A 114 6.53 -2.96 -12.50
CA ASN A 114 5.31 -3.74 -12.69
C ASN A 114 5.38 -5.16 -12.10
N PRO A 115 5.65 -5.32 -10.79
CA PRO A 115 5.86 -6.64 -10.19
C PRO A 115 4.61 -7.53 -10.27
N TYR A 116 3.42 -6.92 -10.45
CA TYR A 116 2.14 -7.60 -10.60
C TYR A 116 1.84 -8.05 -12.04
N LYS A 117 2.76 -7.81 -13.00
CA LYS A 117 2.66 -8.23 -14.40
C LYS A 117 1.36 -7.80 -15.10
N LEU A 118 0.83 -6.63 -14.72
CA LEU A 118 -0.41 -6.11 -15.28
C LEU A 118 -0.19 -5.63 -16.71
N LYS A 119 -1.22 -5.78 -17.56
CA LYS A 119 -1.21 -5.29 -18.94
C LYS A 119 -1.61 -3.82 -19.07
N GLU A 120 -2.26 -3.29 -18.04
CA GLU A 120 -2.77 -1.92 -17.99
C GLU A 120 -2.49 -1.28 -16.64
N HIS A 121 -2.59 0.05 -16.58
CA HIS A 121 -2.51 0.77 -15.32
C HIS A 121 -3.83 0.67 -14.58
N LEU A 122 -3.76 0.47 -13.27
CA LEU A 122 -4.91 0.46 -12.37
C LEU A 122 -4.60 1.36 -11.19
N TRP A 123 -5.61 2.10 -10.75
CA TRP A 123 -5.63 2.86 -9.52
C TRP A 123 -6.48 2.12 -8.49
N ILE A 124 -5.83 1.71 -7.41
CA ILE A 124 -6.43 0.90 -6.36
C ILE A 124 -6.75 1.79 -5.15
N PRO A 125 -8.02 2.18 -4.92
CA PRO A 125 -8.38 3.02 -3.80
C PRO A 125 -8.14 2.33 -2.45
N PHE A 126 -7.53 3.04 -1.51
CA PHE A 126 -7.18 2.48 -0.21
C PHE A 126 -8.40 2.15 0.65
N LYS A 127 -9.35 3.08 0.77
CA LYS A 127 -10.47 2.96 1.72
C LYS A 127 -11.50 1.90 1.34
N ILE A 128 -11.76 1.71 0.05
CA ILE A 128 -12.82 0.80 -0.42
C ILE A 128 -12.23 -0.53 -0.89
N PHE A 129 -11.35 -0.51 -1.90
CA PHE A 129 -10.83 -1.73 -2.51
C PHE A 129 -9.83 -2.41 -1.58
N ALA A 130 -8.78 -1.68 -1.15
CA ALA A 130 -7.70 -2.30 -0.39
C ALA A 130 -8.17 -2.82 0.98
N GLN A 131 -8.99 -2.05 1.71
CA GLN A 131 -9.56 -2.54 2.99
C GLN A 131 -10.46 -3.76 2.84
N LYS A 132 -11.20 -3.87 1.73
CA LYS A 132 -12.12 -4.99 1.47
C LYS A 132 -11.39 -6.25 0.99
N HIS A 133 -10.47 -6.09 0.05
CA HIS A 133 -9.89 -7.20 -0.70
C HIS A 133 -8.45 -7.55 -0.29
N LEU A 134 -7.70 -6.57 0.21
CA LEU A 134 -6.28 -6.71 0.53
C LEU A 134 -6.00 -6.75 2.04
N LYS A 135 -7.02 -7.04 2.85
CA LYS A 135 -6.89 -7.19 4.30
C LYS A 135 -6.45 -8.60 4.67
N TYR A 136 -5.35 -8.70 5.40
CA TYR A 136 -4.92 -9.96 6.01
C TYR A 136 -5.80 -10.33 7.21
N LYS A 137 -6.62 -11.36 7.04
CA LYS A 137 -7.52 -11.89 8.08
C LYS A 137 -6.77 -12.64 9.20
N SER A 138 -5.48 -12.92 9.03
CA SER A 138 -4.62 -13.54 10.04
C SER A 138 -4.13 -12.54 11.10
N TRP A 139 -4.17 -11.23 10.81
CA TRP A 139 -3.75 -10.21 11.77
C TRP A 139 -4.63 -10.25 13.02
N GLY A 140 -4.00 -10.28 14.19
CA GLY A 140 -4.68 -10.41 15.49
C GLY A 140 -5.01 -11.83 15.92
N LYS A 141 -4.79 -12.86 15.08
CA LYS A 141 -4.99 -14.26 15.48
C LYS A 141 -3.79 -14.88 16.19
N TYR A 142 -2.62 -14.30 16.02
CA TYR A 142 -1.36 -14.77 16.55
C TYR A 142 -0.71 -13.65 17.38
N PRO A 143 0.27 -13.98 18.24
CA PRO A 143 1.05 -12.97 18.96
C PRO A 143 1.60 -11.90 18.01
N LYS A 144 1.51 -10.63 18.43
CA LYS A 144 1.99 -9.47 17.66
C LYS A 144 3.40 -9.06 18.11
N ASP A 145 4.22 -10.02 18.52
CA ASP A 145 5.64 -9.79 18.82
C ASP A 145 6.50 -9.81 17.54
N PHE A 146 7.75 -9.34 17.65
CA PHE A 146 8.63 -9.18 16.50
C PHE A 146 8.94 -10.50 15.80
N GLU A 147 9.16 -11.59 16.55
CA GLU A 147 9.54 -12.88 15.98
C GLU A 147 8.39 -13.49 15.16
N THR A 148 7.18 -13.47 15.72
CA THR A 148 5.97 -13.94 15.05
C THR A 148 5.70 -13.14 13.79
N ILE A 149 5.83 -11.80 13.85
CA ILE A 149 5.65 -10.93 12.69
C ILE A 149 6.74 -11.16 11.65
N SER A 150 7.99 -11.31 12.06
CA SER A 150 9.12 -11.57 11.15
C SER A 150 8.91 -12.88 10.38
N ASN A 151 8.50 -13.95 11.07
CA ASN A 151 8.17 -15.23 10.44
C ASN A 151 6.94 -15.11 9.53
N TRP A 152 5.91 -14.39 9.95
CA TRP A 152 4.74 -14.14 9.11
C TRP A 152 5.10 -13.40 7.81
N PHE A 153 6.07 -12.46 7.85
CA PHE A 153 6.53 -11.75 6.66
C PHE A 153 7.24 -12.63 5.62
N LYS A 154 7.83 -13.75 6.03
CA LYS A 154 8.40 -14.75 5.11
C LYS A 154 7.29 -15.44 4.30
N GLU A 155 6.16 -15.70 4.94
CA GLU A 155 5.05 -16.49 4.41
C GLU A 155 3.84 -15.65 3.95
N LEU A 156 4.01 -14.34 3.74
CA LEU A 156 2.89 -13.49 3.31
C LEU A 156 2.28 -13.97 2.00
N ILE A 157 0.99 -14.27 2.06
CA ILE A 157 0.20 -14.56 0.87
C ILE A 157 0.07 -13.26 0.06
N PRO A 158 0.37 -13.28 -1.26
CA PRO A 158 0.16 -12.12 -2.13
C PRO A 158 -1.32 -11.98 -2.46
N LEU A 159 -2.10 -11.25 -1.66
CA LEU A 159 -3.55 -11.14 -1.84
C LEU A 159 -3.88 -10.55 -3.21
N TYR A 160 -3.22 -9.46 -3.61
CA TYR A 160 -3.49 -8.85 -4.91
C TYR A 160 -3.08 -9.75 -6.08
N ALA A 161 -1.86 -10.31 -6.05
CA ALA A 161 -1.40 -11.19 -7.13
C ALA A 161 -2.24 -12.49 -7.19
N SER A 162 -2.66 -13.02 -6.05
CA SER A 162 -3.55 -14.18 -5.96
C SER A 162 -4.90 -13.91 -6.62
N MET A 163 -5.44 -12.69 -6.51
CA MET A 163 -6.66 -12.30 -7.24
C MET A 163 -6.46 -12.30 -8.76
N GLN A 164 -5.21 -12.15 -9.24
CA GLN A 164 -4.85 -12.26 -10.65
C GLN A 164 -4.45 -13.70 -11.05
N GLY A 165 -4.54 -14.66 -10.13
CA GLY A 165 -4.17 -16.07 -10.34
C GLY A 165 -2.72 -16.43 -10.01
N ASP A 166 -1.92 -15.49 -9.50
CA ASP A 166 -0.51 -15.71 -9.13
C ASP A 166 -0.37 -15.86 -7.60
N ARG A 167 -0.39 -17.10 -7.12
CA ARG A 167 -0.33 -17.42 -5.67
C ARG A 167 1.06 -17.30 -5.05
N GLU A 168 2.09 -17.26 -5.89
CA GLU A 168 3.50 -17.07 -5.47
C GLU A 168 4.00 -15.69 -5.91
N GLY A 169 3.08 -14.80 -6.27
CA GLY A 169 3.37 -13.47 -6.76
C GLY A 169 4.01 -12.55 -5.72
N PHE A 170 4.34 -11.35 -6.19
CA PHE A 170 5.07 -10.37 -5.42
C PHE A 170 4.26 -9.77 -4.25
N VAL A 171 4.93 -9.58 -3.10
CA VAL A 171 4.44 -8.83 -1.93
C VAL A 171 5.49 -7.83 -1.46
N GLU A 172 5.16 -6.53 -1.41
CA GLU A 172 6.09 -5.55 -0.85
C GLU A 172 6.12 -5.59 0.69
N GLY A 173 4.95 -5.73 1.30
CA GLY A 173 4.77 -5.70 2.74
C GLY A 173 3.35 -5.33 3.15
N ILE A 174 3.22 -4.61 4.26
CA ILE A 174 1.94 -4.29 4.91
C ILE A 174 1.86 -2.81 5.25
N VAL A 175 0.68 -2.23 5.06
CA VAL A 175 0.26 -0.97 5.68
C VAL A 175 -0.72 -1.31 6.81
N PHE A 176 -0.36 -0.94 8.04
CA PHE A 176 -1.25 -0.99 9.18
C PHE A 176 -2.10 0.27 9.22
N THR A 177 -3.41 0.11 9.36
CA THR A 177 -4.36 1.22 9.39
C THR A 177 -5.26 1.10 10.61
N HIS A 178 -5.51 2.22 11.30
CA HIS A 178 -6.44 2.30 12.42
C HIS A 178 -7.67 3.14 12.03
N PRO A 179 -8.88 2.86 12.57
CA PRO A 179 -10.10 3.61 12.22
C PRO A 179 -10.02 5.13 12.44
N ASP A 180 -9.19 5.60 13.37
CA ASP A 180 -8.94 7.04 13.62
C ASP A 180 -8.03 7.73 12.59
N GLY A 181 -7.54 6.99 11.58
CA GLY A 181 -6.71 7.51 10.51
C GLY A 181 -5.20 7.35 10.70
N ARG A 182 -4.72 6.81 11.83
CA ARG A 182 -3.30 6.46 12.00
C ARG A 182 -2.88 5.38 11.02
N MET A 183 -1.64 5.49 10.53
CA MET A 183 -1.04 4.55 9.58
C MET A 183 0.42 4.26 9.91
N ALA A 184 0.85 3.02 9.67
CA ALA A 184 2.24 2.59 9.72
C ALA A 184 2.52 1.63 8.56
N LYS A 185 3.78 1.47 8.13
CA LYS A 185 4.15 0.52 7.07
C LYS A 185 5.36 -0.32 7.43
N LEU A 186 5.34 -1.57 7.03
CA LEU A 186 6.45 -2.50 7.19
C LEU A 186 6.65 -3.26 5.88
N ARG A 187 7.89 -3.33 5.38
CA ARG A 187 8.22 -3.97 4.11
C ARG A 187 9.04 -5.22 4.34
N LYS A 188 8.91 -6.23 3.47
CA LYS A 188 9.72 -7.47 3.55
C LYS A 188 11.22 -7.15 3.53
N ASN A 189 11.65 -6.21 2.67
CA ASN A 189 13.06 -5.83 2.56
C ASN A 189 13.64 -5.05 3.75
N MET A 190 12.85 -4.79 4.80
CA MET A 190 13.34 -4.21 6.03
C MET A 190 13.85 -5.28 7.00
N PHE A 191 13.59 -6.56 6.76
CA PHE A 191 14.13 -7.64 7.58
C PHE A 191 15.52 -8.06 7.11
N ASP A 192 16.35 -8.52 8.04
CA ASP A 192 17.72 -8.96 7.78
C ASP A 192 17.78 -10.21 6.89
N TRP A 193 16.85 -11.13 7.06
CA TRP A 193 16.78 -12.39 6.31
C TRP A 193 16.45 -12.20 4.83
N HIS A 194 15.75 -11.13 4.44
CA HIS A 194 15.38 -10.90 3.04
C HIS A 194 16.60 -10.80 2.11
N LYS A 195 17.76 -10.41 2.63
CA LYS A 195 18.98 -10.37 1.82
C LYS A 195 19.69 -11.70 1.70
N LYS A 196 19.54 -12.59 2.69
CA LYS A 196 20.13 -13.93 2.61
C LYS A 196 19.49 -14.72 1.46
N GLU A 197 18.18 -14.58 1.30
CA GLU A 197 17.42 -15.21 0.21
C GLU A 197 17.84 -14.71 -1.18
N ASN A 198 18.20 -13.43 -1.34
CA ASN A 198 18.58 -12.84 -2.64
C ASN A 198 20.06 -13.07 -3.05
N ASN A 199 20.90 -13.59 -2.16
CA ASN A 199 22.32 -13.87 -2.44
C ASN A 199 22.58 -15.38 -2.65
N GLU A 200 21.54 -16.20 -2.59
CA GLU A 200 21.58 -17.66 -2.81
C GLU A 200 20.98 -18.09 -4.16
N GLU A 201 20.71 -17.13 -5.07
CA GLU A 201 20.33 -17.36 -6.48
C GLU A 201 21.47 -17.03 -7.47
#